data_AF-A0A955RV36-F1
#
_entry.id   AF-A0A955RV36-F1
#
_cell.length_a   1.000
_cell.length_b   1.000
_cell.length_c   1.000
_cell.angle_alpha   90.00
_cell.angle_beta   90.00
_cell.angle_gamma   90.00
#
_symmetry.space_group_name_H-M   'P 1'
#
loop_
_entity.id
_entity.type
_entity.pdbx_description
1 polymer ?
#
loop_
_entity_poly.entity_id
_entity_poly.type
_entity_poly.pdbx_seq_one_letter_code
_entity_poly.pdbx_strand_id
1 'polypeptide(L)'
;MNKLVKNNKGFTLMEVLIVVIVLGVLAGLAVPIFTKTTDKAVKAEALTTLTAIRGSMMRHFIENGSYSGASDNDDSGRENVSFTDFDWSDAAQIETGQEVKFQYKVITSGPVGANDQWLATATLKTGDTDDIVTIRTDGCVSGTGKFLATPCA
;
A
#
# COMPACT_ATOMS: atom_id res chain seq x y z
N MET A 1 55.28 -39.66 -10.55
CA MET A 1 54.23 -38.78 -11.10
C MET A 1 52.89 -39.34 -10.67
N ASN A 2 52.22 -38.72 -9.69
CA ASN A 2 50.96 -39.22 -9.15
C ASN A 2 49.78 -38.76 -10.02
N LYS A 3 49.07 -39.72 -10.61
CA LYS A 3 47.89 -39.50 -11.46
C LYS A 3 46.68 -39.28 -10.55
N LEU A 4 46.19 -38.04 -10.48
CA LEU A 4 44.93 -37.72 -9.79
C LEU A 4 43.76 -38.29 -10.60
N VAL A 5 43.13 -39.35 -10.09
CA VAL A 5 41.91 -39.93 -10.67
C VAL A 5 40.76 -38.98 -10.38
N LYS A 6 40.25 -38.28 -11.41
CA LYS A 6 39.02 -37.48 -11.31
C LYS A 6 37.81 -38.41 -11.35
N ASN A 7 37.11 -38.50 -10.22
CA ASN A 7 35.85 -39.24 -10.08
C ASN A 7 34.69 -38.40 -10.63
N ASN A 8 34.43 -38.48 -11.93
CA ASN A 8 33.30 -37.80 -12.57
C ASN A 8 32.01 -38.58 -12.29
N LYS A 9 31.41 -38.36 -11.11
CA LYS A 9 30.03 -38.81 -10.83
C LYS A 9 29.07 -37.89 -11.58
N GLY A 10 28.42 -38.41 -12.62
CA GLY A 10 27.33 -37.71 -13.31
C GLY A 10 26.05 -37.73 -12.47
N PHE A 11 25.27 -36.64 -12.54
CA PHE A 11 23.91 -36.60 -12.02
C PHE A 11 23.06 -37.66 -12.71
N THR A 12 22.28 -38.43 -11.94
CA THR A 12 21.33 -39.36 -12.55
C THR A 12 20.13 -38.57 -13.10
N LEU A 13 19.64 -38.94 -14.29
CA LEU A 13 18.43 -38.31 -14.84
C LEU A 13 17.22 -38.50 -13.92
N MET A 14 17.19 -39.60 -13.17
CA MET A 14 16.15 -39.88 -12.17
C MET A 14 16.23 -38.94 -10.96
N GLU A 15 17.43 -38.56 -10.49
CA GLU A 15 17.57 -37.57 -9.42
C GLU A 15 16.97 -36.23 -9.83
N VAL A 16 17.30 -35.78 -11.04
CA VAL A 16 16.76 -34.50 -11.53
C VAL A 16 15.24 -34.60 -11.76
N LEU A 17 14.74 -35.74 -12.23
CA LEU A 17 13.30 -35.98 -12.45
C LEU A 17 12.49 -35.90 -11.16
N ILE A 18 12.92 -36.59 -10.09
CA ILE A 18 12.20 -36.56 -8.81
C ILE A 18 12.24 -35.15 -8.22
N VAL A 19 13.37 -34.45 -8.34
CA VAL A 19 13.51 -33.07 -7.83
C VAL A 19 12.54 -32.13 -8.51
N VAL A 20 12.41 -32.14 -9.84
CA VAL A 20 11.46 -31.25 -10.53
C VAL A 20 10.00 -31.61 -10.24
N ILE A 21 9.68 -32.89 -10.00
CA ILE A 21 8.34 -33.33 -9.58
C ILE A 21 8.01 -32.75 -8.21
N VAL A 22 8.91 -32.89 -7.23
CA VAL A 22 8.69 -32.36 -5.88
C VAL A 22 8.64 -30.83 -5.90
N LEU A 23 9.54 -30.16 -6.65
CA LEU A 23 9.50 -28.71 -6.81
C LEU A 23 8.20 -28.23 -7.49
N GLY A 24 7.66 -28.98 -8.44
CA GLY A 24 6.38 -28.67 -9.07
C GLY A 24 5.21 -28.70 -8.08
N VAL A 25 5.15 -29.70 -7.20
CA VAL A 25 4.12 -29.81 -6.16
C VAL A 25 4.25 -28.66 -5.14
N LEU A 26 5.48 -28.39 -4.68
CA LEU A 26 5.73 -27.30 -3.72
C LEU A 26 5.41 -25.92 -4.32
N ALA A 27 5.75 -25.68 -5.59
CA ALA A 27 5.45 -24.44 -6.28
C ALA A 27 3.92 -24.21 -6.38
N GLY A 28 3.14 -25.25 -6.67
CA GLY A 28 1.68 -25.15 -6.74
C GLY A 28 1.03 -24.69 -5.43
N LEU A 29 1.55 -25.14 -4.27
CA LEU A 29 1.05 -24.72 -2.96
C LEU A 29 1.57 -23.34 -2.54
N ALA A 30 2.79 -22.98 -2.94
CA ALA A 30 3.43 -21.74 -2.53
C ALA A 30 2.79 -20.49 -3.15
N VAL A 31 2.40 -20.55 -4.44
CA VAL A 31 1.85 -19.39 -5.18
C VAL A 31 0.65 -18.72 -4.49
N PRO A 32 -0.44 -19.43 -4.13
CA PRO A 32 -1.61 -18.78 -3.52
C PRO A 32 -1.37 -18.26 -2.11
N ILE A 33 -0.40 -18.83 -1.38
CA ILE A 33 -0.02 -18.36 -0.04
C ILE A 33 0.76 -17.06 -0.18
N PHE A 34 1.72 -17.04 -1.11
CA PHE A 34 2.56 -15.87 -1.35
C PHE A 34 1.73 -14.64 -1.74
N THR A 35 0.79 -14.78 -2.67
CA THR A 35 -0.07 -13.66 -3.11
C THR A 35 -0.92 -13.07 -1.98
N LYS A 36 -1.48 -13.91 -1.11
CA LYS A 36 -2.23 -13.45 0.07
C LYS A 36 -1.35 -12.73 1.09
N THR A 37 -0.10 -13.19 1.27
CA THR A 37 0.83 -12.53 2.19
C THR A 37 1.29 -11.17 1.68
N THR A 38 1.50 -11.04 0.36
CA THR A 38 1.84 -9.75 -0.25
C THR A 38 0.67 -8.77 -0.17
N ASP A 39 -0.56 -9.21 -0.44
CA ASP A 39 -1.75 -8.34 -0.32
C ASP A 39 -1.94 -7.83 1.13
N LYS A 40 -1.67 -8.67 2.14
CA LYS A 40 -1.69 -8.26 3.55
C LYS A 40 -0.60 -7.24 3.88
N ALA A 41 0.61 -7.42 3.35
CA ALA A 41 1.71 -6.48 3.56
C ALA A 41 1.38 -5.11 2.95
N VAL A 42 0.84 -5.12 1.72
CA VAL A 42 0.39 -3.92 1.00
C VAL A 42 -0.71 -3.19 1.80
N LYS A 43 -1.69 -3.92 2.35
CA LYS A 43 -2.71 -3.32 3.26
C LYS A 43 -2.11 -2.72 4.52
N ALA A 44 -1.14 -3.39 5.14
CA ALA A 44 -0.49 -2.89 6.35
C ALA A 44 0.32 -1.61 6.08
N GLU A 45 0.97 -1.51 4.93
CA GLU A 45 1.71 -0.32 4.49
C GLU A 45 0.78 0.90 4.38
N ALA A 46 -0.33 0.76 3.63
CA ALA A 46 -1.32 1.83 3.47
C ALA A 46 -1.89 2.30 4.82
N LEU A 47 -2.27 1.36 5.68
CA LEU A 47 -2.81 1.67 7.01
C LEU A 47 -1.78 2.35 7.91
N THR A 48 -0.51 2.00 7.81
CA THR A 48 0.57 2.63 8.60
C THR A 48 0.70 4.11 8.22
N THR A 49 0.74 4.41 6.92
CA THR A 49 0.80 5.79 6.42
C THR A 49 -0.47 6.58 6.78
N LEU A 50 -1.65 5.99 6.60
CA LEU A 50 -2.91 6.62 6.99
C LEU A 50 -2.99 6.91 8.50
N THR A 51 -2.42 6.04 9.34
CA THR A 51 -2.33 6.26 10.78
C THR A 51 -1.35 7.39 11.12
N ALA A 52 -0.26 7.52 10.38
CA ALA A 52 0.67 8.65 10.52
C ALA A 52 -0.02 9.99 10.14
N ILE A 53 -0.76 10.01 9.03
CA ILE A 53 -1.58 11.16 8.59
C ILE A 53 -2.64 11.51 9.65
N ARG A 54 -3.30 10.50 10.24
CA ARG A 54 -4.22 10.73 11.36
C ARG A 54 -3.52 11.40 12.54
N GLY A 55 -2.32 10.95 12.87
CA GLY A 55 -1.51 11.50 13.94
C GLY A 55 -1.13 12.97 13.69
N SER A 56 -0.71 13.32 12.47
CA SER A 56 -0.41 14.71 12.12
C SER A 56 -1.66 15.59 12.15
N MET A 57 -2.79 15.10 11.62
CA MET A 57 -4.07 15.81 11.70
C MET A 57 -4.50 16.09 13.14
N MET A 58 -4.42 15.09 14.02
CA MET A 58 -4.77 15.28 15.43
C MET A 58 -3.87 16.31 16.12
N ARG A 59 -2.57 16.31 15.82
CA ARG A 59 -1.63 17.32 16.34
C ARG A 59 -2.02 18.72 15.88
N HIS A 60 -2.32 18.89 14.59
CA HIS A 60 -2.74 20.17 14.03
C HIS A 60 -4.03 20.69 14.70
N PHE A 61 -4.98 19.80 14.98
CA PHE A 61 -6.20 20.19 15.70
C PHE A 61 -5.92 20.62 17.15
N ILE A 62 -4.98 19.98 17.84
CA ILE A 62 -4.57 20.39 19.20
C ILE A 62 -3.92 21.78 19.19
N GLU A 63 -3.12 22.08 18.16
CA GLU A 63 -2.38 23.35 18.04
C GLU A 63 -3.27 24.51 17.58
N ASN A 64 -4.12 24.26 16.57
CA ASN A 64 -4.88 25.31 15.87
C ASN A 64 -6.38 25.32 16.21
N GLY A 65 -6.87 24.30 16.94
CA GLY A 65 -8.28 24.16 17.30
C GLY A 65 -9.22 23.83 16.13
N SER A 66 -8.65 23.52 14.96
CA SER A 66 -9.34 23.32 13.68
C SER A 66 -8.45 22.51 12.74
N TYR A 67 -9.04 21.72 11.84
CA TYR A 67 -8.38 21.07 10.71
C TYR A 67 -8.29 21.99 9.48
N SER A 68 -8.85 23.20 9.54
CA SER A 68 -8.66 24.20 8.46
C SER A 68 -7.18 24.55 8.31
N GLY A 69 -6.66 24.51 7.08
CA GLY A 69 -5.24 24.77 6.81
C GLY A 69 -4.29 23.67 7.28
N ALA A 70 -4.80 22.52 7.76
CA ALA A 70 -3.99 21.30 7.97
C ALA A 70 -3.58 20.65 6.64
N SER A 71 -4.18 21.13 5.56
CA SER A 71 -4.01 20.67 4.22
C SER A 71 -3.27 21.78 3.47
N ASP A 72 -1.99 21.58 3.17
CA ASP A 72 -1.28 22.46 2.24
C ASP A 72 -1.95 22.34 0.89
N ASN A 73 -2.63 23.41 0.46
CA ASN A 73 -2.57 23.94 -0.89
C ASN A 73 -3.10 25.37 -0.81
N ASP A 74 -2.22 26.29 -1.13
CA ASP A 74 -2.50 27.69 -1.36
C ASP A 74 -3.47 27.81 -2.56
N ASP A 75 -4.78 27.65 -2.35
CA ASP A 75 -5.81 28.53 -2.90
C ASP A 75 -7.19 28.30 -2.25
N SER A 76 -7.76 29.39 -1.75
CA SER A 76 -9.19 29.75 -1.81
C SER A 76 -10.29 28.66 -1.79
N GLY A 77 -10.54 28.06 -0.61
CA GLY A 77 -11.90 27.65 -0.22
C GLY A 77 -12.31 26.22 -0.61
N ARG A 78 -12.18 25.32 0.38
CA ARG A 78 -12.59 23.91 0.35
C ARG A 78 -11.93 23.11 -0.77
N GLU A 79 -10.64 22.92 -0.62
CA GLU A 79 -9.86 22.16 -1.59
C GLU A 79 -9.48 20.80 -1.04
N ASN A 80 -9.74 19.81 -1.88
CA ASN A 80 -9.33 18.43 -1.69
C ASN A 80 -7.80 18.43 -1.73
N VAL A 81 -7.13 18.21 -0.60
CA VAL A 81 -5.67 18.08 -0.62
C VAL A 81 -5.32 16.65 -0.95
N SER A 82 -5.27 16.40 -2.25
CA SER A 82 -4.43 15.33 -2.76
C SER A 82 -3.00 15.68 -2.36
N PHE A 83 -2.40 14.96 -1.41
CA PHE A 83 -0.95 15.00 -1.18
C PHE A 83 -0.18 14.52 -2.42
N THR A 84 -0.92 14.00 -3.37
CA THR A 84 -0.50 13.58 -4.68
C THR A 84 -1.60 14.01 -5.66
N ASP A 85 -1.61 15.26 -6.15
CA ASP A 85 -2.11 15.52 -7.52
C ASP A 85 -1.14 14.86 -8.52
N PHE A 86 -0.93 13.57 -8.30
CA PHE A 86 0.02 12.75 -8.99
C PHE A 86 -0.81 11.98 -9.98
N ASP A 87 -0.75 12.42 -11.22
CA ASP A 87 -1.15 11.55 -12.28
C ASP A 87 -0.24 10.32 -12.21
N TRP A 88 -0.82 9.13 -12.30
CA TRP A 88 -0.05 7.89 -12.30
C TRP A 88 0.95 7.85 -13.48
N SER A 89 0.79 8.74 -14.47
CA SER A 89 1.75 8.99 -15.54
C SER A 89 3.06 9.65 -15.06
N ASP A 90 3.05 10.39 -13.95
CA ASP A 90 4.23 11.05 -13.37
C ASP A 90 5.09 10.10 -12.51
N ALA A 91 4.57 8.92 -12.14
CA ALA A 91 5.33 7.85 -11.47
C ALA A 91 6.47 7.29 -12.30
N ALA A 92 6.43 7.48 -13.62
CA ALA A 92 7.51 7.09 -14.51
C ALA A 92 8.76 7.99 -14.39
N GLN A 93 8.68 9.12 -13.65
CA GLN A 93 9.75 10.12 -13.54
C GLN A 93 10.41 10.18 -12.15
N ILE A 94 10.04 9.28 -11.22
CA ILE A 94 10.80 9.15 -9.98
C ILE A 94 12.11 8.41 -10.31
N GLU A 95 13.22 9.14 -10.37
CA GLU A 95 14.55 8.63 -10.76
C GLU A 95 15.18 7.66 -9.73
N THR A 96 14.51 7.44 -8.59
CA THR A 96 14.79 6.28 -7.74
C THR A 96 13.89 5.16 -8.24
N GLY A 97 14.42 3.97 -8.54
CA GLY A 97 13.66 2.82 -9.07
C GLY A 97 12.58 2.23 -8.15
N GLN A 98 11.87 3.08 -7.39
CA GLN A 98 10.67 2.81 -6.62
C GLN A 98 9.44 3.16 -7.45
N GLU A 99 8.68 2.12 -7.77
CA GLU A 99 7.30 2.27 -8.25
C GLU A 99 6.45 2.87 -7.12
N VAL A 100 5.75 3.98 -7.41
CA VAL A 100 4.77 4.54 -6.47
C VAL A 100 3.56 3.62 -6.46
N LYS A 101 3.35 2.93 -5.32
CA LYS A 101 2.26 1.95 -5.19
C LYS A 101 0.96 2.57 -4.67
N PHE A 102 1.03 3.70 -3.99
CA PHE A 102 -0.11 4.32 -3.33
C PHE A 102 -0.20 5.81 -3.60
N GLN A 103 -1.41 6.28 -3.88
CA GLN A 103 -1.75 7.70 -3.86
C GLN A 103 -2.51 8.03 -2.58
N TYR A 104 -2.21 9.18 -1.96
CA TYR A 104 -2.84 9.61 -0.70
C TYR A 104 -3.57 10.94 -0.88
N LYS A 105 -4.81 10.98 -0.42
CA LYS A 105 -5.67 12.16 -0.51
C LYS A 105 -6.31 12.44 0.83
N VAL A 106 -6.19 13.66 1.31
CA VAL A 106 -6.82 14.13 2.55
C VAL A 106 -7.79 15.26 2.24
N ILE A 107 -9.05 15.08 2.63
CA ILE A 107 -10.10 16.06 2.43
C ILE A 107 -10.54 16.53 3.80
N THR A 108 -10.55 17.84 4.02
CA THR A 108 -11.18 18.45 5.20
C THR A 108 -12.54 19.02 4.78
N SER A 109 -13.58 18.79 5.58
CA SER A 109 -14.92 19.27 5.30
C SER A 109 -15.48 19.92 6.57
N GLY A 110 -15.39 21.24 6.65
CA GLY A 110 -15.99 21.98 7.76
C GLY A 110 -15.60 23.46 7.74
N PRO A 111 -16.53 24.38 8.01
CA PRO A 111 -16.16 25.67 8.61
C PRO A 111 -15.62 25.42 10.03
N VAL A 112 -14.65 26.23 10.46
CA VAL A 112 -14.02 26.22 11.80
C VAL A 112 -15.09 26.11 12.91
N GLY A 113 -15.20 24.94 13.57
CA GLY A 113 -16.22 24.68 14.59
C GLY A 113 -16.57 23.20 14.81
N ALA A 114 -17.48 22.91 15.75
CA ALA A 114 -17.75 21.60 16.39
C ALA A 114 -18.06 20.37 15.50
N ASN A 115 -18.05 20.49 14.17
CA ASN A 115 -18.22 19.39 13.22
C ASN A 115 -17.07 19.32 12.20
N ASP A 116 -15.88 19.78 12.58
CA ASP A 116 -14.72 19.74 11.68
C ASP A 116 -14.28 18.29 11.45
N GLN A 117 -14.42 17.84 10.20
CA GLN A 117 -14.17 16.47 9.79
C GLN A 117 -13.11 16.44 8.70
N TRP A 118 -12.39 15.33 8.66
CA TRP A 118 -11.38 15.01 7.68
C TRP A 118 -11.46 13.54 7.29
N LEU A 119 -11.03 13.27 6.07
CA LEU A 119 -11.06 11.97 5.45
C LEU A 119 -9.73 11.77 4.73
N ALA A 120 -8.93 10.79 5.12
CA ALA A 120 -7.72 10.41 4.40
C ALA A 120 -7.95 9.10 3.66
N THR A 121 -7.65 9.09 2.37
CA THR A 121 -7.85 7.98 1.45
C THR A 121 -6.51 7.60 0.85
N ALA A 122 -6.20 6.30 0.86
CA ALA A 122 -5.11 5.70 0.11
C ALA A 122 -5.69 4.86 -1.03
N THR A 123 -5.17 5.07 -2.24
CA THR A 123 -5.58 4.36 -3.46
C THR A 123 -4.40 3.55 -3.99
N LEU A 124 -4.60 2.25 -4.18
CA LEU A 124 -3.69 1.34 -4.88
C LEU A 124 -4.25 1.10 -6.29
N LYS A 125 -3.43 1.36 -7.30
CA LYS A 125 -3.80 1.02 -8.68
C LYS A 125 -3.46 -0.45 -8.95
N THR A 126 -4.49 -1.30 -9.04
CA THR A 126 -4.33 -2.72 -9.41
C THR A 126 -4.95 -2.95 -10.79
N GLY A 127 -4.16 -2.77 -11.86
CA GLY A 127 -4.66 -2.95 -13.24
C GLY A 127 -5.78 -1.97 -13.58
N ASP A 128 -6.95 -2.48 -13.98
CA ASP A 128 -8.12 -1.69 -14.39
C ASP A 128 -9.03 -1.22 -13.23
N THR A 129 -8.78 -1.69 -12.00
CA THR A 129 -9.61 -1.33 -10.83
C THR A 129 -8.75 -0.79 -9.68
N ASP A 130 -9.20 0.33 -9.11
CA ASP A 130 -8.56 0.95 -7.96
C ASP A 130 -9.04 0.31 -6.64
N ASP A 131 -8.09 -0.19 -5.86
CA ASP A 131 -8.35 -0.65 -4.49
C ASP A 131 -8.18 0.55 -3.55
N ILE A 132 -9.23 0.90 -2.80
CA ILE A 132 -9.25 2.12 -1.98
C ILE A 132 -9.38 1.75 -0.51
N VAL A 133 -8.64 2.44 0.36
CA VAL A 133 -8.81 2.39 1.81
C VAL A 133 -8.87 3.80 2.36
N THR A 134 -9.81 4.05 3.27
CA THR A 134 -10.09 5.37 3.79
C THR A 134 -10.19 5.33 5.30
N ILE A 135 -9.59 6.31 5.98
CA ILE A 135 -9.75 6.57 7.41
C ILE A 135 -10.44 7.92 7.61
N ARG A 136 -11.44 7.95 8.48
CA ARG A 136 -12.20 9.16 8.85
C ARG A 136 -11.72 9.70 10.21
N THR A 137 -12.08 10.93 10.55
CA THR A 137 -11.80 11.59 11.85
C THR A 137 -12.14 10.75 13.08
N ASP A 138 -13.26 10.04 13.05
CA ASP A 138 -13.70 9.13 14.11
C ASP A 138 -12.81 7.88 14.23
N GLY A 139 -11.88 7.70 13.30
CA GLY A 139 -10.98 6.57 13.22
C GLY A 139 -11.55 5.37 12.52
N CYS A 140 -12.72 5.53 11.92
CA CYS A 140 -13.30 4.42 11.20
C CYS A 140 -12.59 4.21 9.87
N VAL A 141 -12.30 2.94 9.57
CA VAL A 141 -11.60 2.52 8.36
C VAL A 141 -12.58 1.80 7.45
N SER A 142 -12.75 2.32 6.24
CA SER A 142 -13.54 1.69 5.18
C SER A 142 -12.63 1.37 3.99
N GLY A 143 -12.99 0.39 3.17
CA GLY A 143 -12.20 0.07 1.99
C GLY A 143 -12.93 -0.81 1.00
N THR A 144 -12.48 -0.77 -0.25
CA THR A 144 -12.99 -1.53 -1.39
C THR A 144 -11.95 -2.54 -1.89
N GLY A 145 -12.37 -3.50 -2.71
CA GLY A 145 -11.47 -4.43 -3.40
C GLY A 145 -10.58 -5.25 -2.47
N LYS A 146 -9.26 -5.17 -2.61
CA LYS A 146 -8.31 -5.87 -1.72
C LYS A 146 -8.30 -5.35 -0.29
N PHE A 147 -8.79 -4.13 -0.08
CA PHE A 147 -8.76 -3.48 1.24
C PHE A 147 -10.02 -3.65 2.06
N LEU A 148 -11.03 -4.41 1.59
CA LEU A 148 -12.30 -4.66 2.29
C LEU A 148 -12.13 -4.62 3.81
N ALA A 149 -12.67 -3.55 4.39
CA ALA A 149 -12.73 -3.32 5.82
C ALA A 149 -14.17 -3.52 6.28
N THR A 150 -14.37 -3.78 7.57
CA THR A 150 -15.73 -3.80 8.11
C THR A 150 -16.33 -2.42 7.90
N PRO A 151 -17.51 -2.29 7.25
CA PRO A 151 -18.09 -0.99 7.03
C PRO A 151 -18.34 -0.30 8.37
N CYS A 152 -17.92 0.95 8.42
CA CYS A 152 -18.28 1.88 9.48
C CYS A 152 -19.80 1.97 9.57
N ALA A 153 -20.35 1.74 10.76
CA ALA A 153 -21.78 1.92 11.03
C ALA A 153 -22.19 3.39 10.98
#